data_AF-A0A2N2XY04-F1
#
_entry.id   AF-A0A2N2XY04-F1
#
_cell.length_a   1.000
_cell.length_b   1.000
_cell.length_c   1.000
_cell.angle_alpha   90.00
_cell.angle_beta   90.00
_cell.angle_gamma   90.00
#
_symmetry.space_group_name_H-M   'P 1'
#
loop_
_entity.id
_entity.type
_entity.pdbx_description
1 polymer ?
#
loop_
_entity_poly.entity_id
_entity_poly.type
_entity_poly.pdbx_seq_one_letter_code
_entity_poly.pdbx_strand_id
1 'polypeptide(L)'
;MSKILIYNPAPGPRSSYVFAFIFDRVLDVHWEETDDRNTFDVSDDVRINYSADNIPGVVQIQPQGLLNEKDLADFKISPGLWQNLPIIYAGNDVDEIPFDLFSAVFFMISRYEEYVCAERDMHNRFKAESSVAFQLGFLERPVVDEWIFALAQVLQSHYPDFSIPLREFSFQPTIDIDNSYAFLHKGILRTLGAFARAILKFDGKEISFRFKVYFSKKKDPYDTYSYIKNIHRSSSLSPIIFILCGSFGKYDKNISYKNKYFRKLVIELSSLGQVSLHPSYRASQKGFIRNEKAILEKITGRRIRNSRQHFLKITMPDTYRLLAQSGIENDYSMGYSSHIGFRAGTCTPFYFYDISDDKTYDMLIYPFQVIDVALKHMDLTPEMAVNKIDEIIAKIKAVNGLFIADWHNESLGNYKNWDGWREVYNQLIKLAVQKMK
;
A
#
# COMPACT_ATOMS: atom_id res chain seq x y z
N MET A 1 -22.73 3.43 -25.58
CA MET A 1 -21.85 3.62 -24.42
C MET A 1 -21.78 5.11 -24.20
N SER A 2 -22.53 5.61 -23.23
CA SER A 2 -22.50 7.03 -22.85
C SER A 2 -21.17 7.29 -22.13
N LYS A 3 -20.37 8.23 -22.65
CA LYS A 3 -19.19 8.74 -21.96
C LYS A 3 -19.63 9.67 -20.82
N ILE A 4 -18.75 9.94 -19.87
CA ILE A 4 -18.94 11.00 -18.88
C ILE A 4 -18.32 12.30 -19.42
N LEU A 5 -19.08 13.39 -19.45
CA LEU A 5 -18.56 14.73 -19.74
C LEU A 5 -18.56 15.56 -18.45
N ILE A 6 -17.39 16.02 -18.05
CA ILE A 6 -17.19 16.80 -16.83
C ILE A 6 -16.95 18.26 -17.22
N TYR A 7 -17.84 19.16 -16.82
CA TYR A 7 -17.60 20.59 -16.94
C TYR A 7 -16.72 21.06 -15.79
N ASN A 8 -15.53 21.57 -16.11
CA ASN A 8 -14.61 22.19 -15.17
C ASN A 8 -14.06 23.47 -15.80
N PRO A 9 -14.44 24.68 -15.32
CA PRO A 9 -14.00 25.95 -15.91
C PRO A 9 -12.51 26.26 -15.64
N ALA A 10 -11.83 25.46 -14.82
CA ALA A 10 -10.41 25.64 -14.50
C ALA A 10 -9.69 24.27 -14.53
N PRO A 11 -9.55 23.66 -15.72
CA PRO A 11 -8.87 22.37 -15.87
C PRO A 11 -7.38 22.49 -15.52
N GLY A 12 -6.81 21.45 -14.93
CA GLY A 12 -5.40 21.43 -14.55
C GLY A 12 -4.87 20.04 -14.19
N PRO A 13 -3.56 19.91 -13.93
CA PRO A 13 -2.92 18.62 -13.66
C PRO A 13 -3.57 17.82 -12.52
N ARG A 14 -4.05 18.52 -11.47
CA ARG A 14 -4.73 17.90 -10.33
C ARG A 14 -6.11 17.35 -10.70
N SER A 15 -6.93 18.11 -11.43
CA SER A 15 -8.25 17.63 -11.87
C SER A 15 -8.11 16.44 -12.82
N SER A 16 -7.24 16.55 -13.83
CA SER A 16 -7.00 15.45 -14.77
C SER A 16 -6.49 14.19 -14.07
N TYR A 17 -5.61 14.31 -13.06
CA TYR A 17 -5.13 13.17 -12.27
C TYR A 17 -6.25 12.50 -11.45
N VAL A 18 -7.11 13.28 -10.81
CA VAL A 18 -8.23 12.75 -10.02
C VAL A 18 -9.27 12.09 -10.92
N PHE A 19 -9.62 12.74 -12.03
CA PHE A 19 -10.58 12.20 -12.99
C PHE A 19 -10.07 10.89 -13.60
N ALA A 20 -8.79 10.82 -13.97
CA ALA A 20 -8.19 9.58 -14.43
C ALA A 20 -8.23 8.47 -13.36
N PHE A 21 -7.99 8.79 -12.09
CA PHE A 21 -8.12 7.80 -11.02
C PHE A 21 -9.57 7.32 -10.85
N ILE A 22 -10.54 8.23 -10.79
CA ILE A 22 -11.94 7.88 -10.58
C ILE A 22 -12.50 7.12 -11.77
N PHE A 23 -12.38 7.67 -12.97
CA PHE A 23 -13.09 7.19 -14.15
C PHE A 23 -12.31 6.11 -14.91
N ASP A 24 -10.98 6.20 -15.06
CA ASP A 24 -10.21 5.15 -15.74
C ASP A 24 -9.86 3.97 -14.82
N ARG A 25 -9.49 4.23 -13.56
CA ARG A 25 -8.96 3.16 -12.67
C ARG A 25 -10.02 2.51 -11.80
N VAL A 26 -10.97 3.29 -11.26
CA VAL A 26 -11.95 2.79 -10.30
C VAL A 26 -13.26 2.40 -10.98
N LEU A 27 -13.78 3.23 -11.88
CA LEU A 27 -15.04 2.97 -12.58
C LEU A 27 -14.86 2.30 -13.95
N ASP A 28 -13.69 2.41 -14.59
CA ASP A 28 -13.40 1.85 -15.92
C ASP A 28 -14.40 2.32 -17.00
N VAL A 29 -14.60 3.64 -17.07
CA VAL A 29 -15.53 4.30 -18.00
C VAL A 29 -14.85 5.41 -18.79
N HIS A 30 -15.28 5.60 -20.03
CA HIS A 30 -14.81 6.71 -20.86
C HIS A 30 -15.28 8.05 -20.30
N TRP A 31 -14.37 9.01 -20.22
CA TRP A 31 -14.65 10.36 -19.73
C TRP A 31 -13.90 11.42 -20.55
N GLU A 32 -14.43 12.63 -20.53
CA GLU A 32 -13.82 13.85 -21.08
C GLU A 32 -14.05 15.02 -20.13
N GLU A 33 -13.08 15.94 -20.05
CA GLU A 33 -13.18 17.21 -19.33
C GLU A 33 -13.33 18.36 -20.33
N THR A 34 -14.23 19.31 -20.07
CA THR A 34 -14.46 20.49 -20.89
C THR A 34 -14.56 21.75 -20.03
N ASP A 35 -13.97 22.84 -20.50
CA ASP A 35 -14.15 24.19 -19.95
C ASP A 35 -15.15 25.03 -20.76
N ASP A 36 -15.65 24.50 -21.89
CA ASP A 36 -16.69 25.14 -22.70
C ASP A 36 -18.08 24.75 -22.24
N ARG A 37 -18.80 25.74 -21.72
CA ARG A 37 -20.18 25.60 -21.24
C ARG A 37 -21.15 25.22 -22.35
N ASN A 38 -20.95 25.70 -23.58
CA ASN A 38 -21.86 25.38 -24.68
C ASN A 38 -21.77 23.91 -25.04
N THR A 39 -20.54 23.38 -25.17
CA THR A 39 -20.29 21.93 -25.39
C THR A 39 -20.94 21.08 -24.30
N PHE A 40 -20.87 21.50 -23.04
CA PHE A 40 -21.50 20.78 -21.93
C PHE A 40 -23.03 20.81 -21.97
N ASP A 41 -23.63 21.98 -22.22
CA ASP A 41 -25.09 22.14 -22.18
C ASP A 41 -25.81 21.37 -23.30
N VAL A 42 -25.19 21.27 -24.49
CA VAL A 42 -25.77 20.57 -25.66
C VAL A 42 -25.43 19.09 -25.75
N SER A 43 -24.61 18.56 -24.84
CA SER A 43 -24.21 17.15 -24.83
C SER A 43 -25.32 16.25 -24.28
N ASP A 44 -25.51 15.10 -24.94
CA ASP A 44 -26.38 14.00 -24.51
C ASP A 44 -25.65 12.96 -23.63
N ASP A 45 -24.40 13.24 -23.25
CA ASP A 45 -23.58 12.36 -22.42
C ASP A 45 -24.00 12.38 -20.94
N VAL A 46 -23.39 11.52 -20.13
CA VAL A 46 -23.52 11.58 -18.67
C VAL A 46 -22.78 12.81 -18.18
N ARG A 47 -23.50 13.81 -17.67
CA ARG A 47 -22.91 15.11 -17.33
C ARG A 47 -22.70 15.29 -15.83
N ILE A 48 -21.48 15.71 -15.48
CA ILE A 48 -21.09 16.16 -14.14
C ILE A 48 -20.67 17.63 -14.23
N ASN A 49 -21.30 18.50 -13.44
CA ASN A 49 -20.85 19.86 -13.26
C ASN A 49 -19.90 19.97 -12.06
N TYR A 50 -18.65 20.33 -12.31
CA TYR A 50 -17.67 20.68 -11.29
C TYR A 50 -17.32 22.17 -11.37
N SER A 51 -18.22 23.01 -10.86
CA SER A 51 -18.03 24.47 -10.85
C SER A 51 -18.87 25.13 -9.75
N ALA A 52 -18.62 26.43 -9.52
CA ALA A 52 -19.42 27.26 -8.63
C ALA A 52 -20.86 27.49 -9.14
N ASP A 53 -21.09 27.32 -10.45
CA ASP A 53 -22.40 27.49 -11.04
C ASP A 53 -23.31 26.33 -10.65
N ASN A 54 -24.59 26.61 -10.40
CA ASN A 54 -25.60 25.57 -10.23
C ASN A 54 -26.28 25.31 -11.57
N ILE A 55 -26.16 24.08 -12.08
CA ILE A 55 -26.75 23.67 -13.36
C ILE A 55 -27.87 22.66 -13.08
N PRO A 56 -29.14 23.01 -13.32
CA PRO A 56 -30.25 22.09 -13.07
C PRO A 56 -30.19 20.84 -13.97
N GLY A 57 -30.57 19.69 -13.41
CA GLY A 57 -30.75 18.44 -14.17
C GLY A 57 -29.46 17.69 -14.50
N VAL A 58 -28.32 18.05 -13.89
CA VAL A 58 -27.07 17.30 -13.96
C VAL A 58 -26.54 17.03 -12.55
N VAL A 59 -25.58 16.11 -12.44
CA VAL A 59 -24.91 15.84 -11.16
C VAL A 59 -23.99 17.02 -10.84
N GLN A 60 -24.20 17.64 -9.67
CA GLN A 60 -23.47 18.82 -9.22
C GLN A 60 -22.44 18.44 -8.16
N ILE A 61 -21.20 18.93 -8.31
CA ILE A 61 -20.16 18.89 -7.28
C ILE A 61 -19.52 20.28 -7.20
N GLN A 62 -19.54 20.88 -6.02
CA GLN A 62 -18.99 22.23 -5.82
C GLN A 62 -17.48 22.16 -5.47
N PRO A 63 -16.60 22.85 -6.21
CA PRO A 63 -15.18 22.91 -5.90
C PRO A 63 -14.92 23.76 -4.64
N GLN A 64 -14.01 23.28 -3.79
CA GLN A 64 -13.50 24.01 -2.61
C GLN A 64 -12.13 24.66 -2.90
N GLY A 65 -11.52 24.37 -4.05
CA GLY A 65 -10.35 25.07 -4.58
C GLY A 65 -9.03 24.28 -4.59
N LEU A 66 -8.92 23.16 -3.86
CA LEU A 66 -7.66 22.40 -3.74
C LEU A 66 -7.11 21.93 -5.10
N LEU A 67 -7.97 21.60 -6.06
CA LEU A 67 -7.56 21.19 -7.41
C LEU A 67 -7.05 22.35 -8.27
N ASN A 68 -7.38 23.59 -7.92
CA ASN A 68 -6.94 24.79 -8.65
C ASN A 68 -5.67 25.41 -8.05
N GLU A 69 -5.26 24.98 -6.85
CA GLU A 69 -4.02 25.40 -6.21
C GLU A 69 -2.79 24.93 -6.99
N LYS A 70 -1.77 25.79 -7.09
CA LYS A 70 -0.49 25.46 -7.75
C LYS A 70 0.58 25.04 -6.74
N ASP A 71 0.57 25.66 -5.59
CA ASP A 71 1.55 25.41 -4.53
C ASP A 71 0.96 24.51 -3.43
N LEU A 72 1.81 24.10 -2.49
CA LEU A 72 1.38 23.49 -1.24
C LEU A 72 0.79 24.58 -0.35
N ALA A 73 -0.54 24.60 -0.25
CA ALA A 73 -1.29 25.44 0.67
C ALA A 73 -1.73 24.65 1.91
N ASP A 74 -1.90 25.34 3.04
CA ASP A 74 -2.55 24.79 4.22
C ASP A 74 -4.07 24.75 3.99
N PHE A 75 -4.55 23.65 3.41
CA PHE A 75 -5.94 23.52 2.99
C PHE A 75 -6.78 22.95 4.14
N LYS A 76 -7.61 23.79 4.74
CA LYS A 76 -8.38 23.45 5.95
C LYS A 76 -9.37 22.31 5.66
N ILE A 77 -9.33 21.28 6.49
CA ILE A 77 -10.25 20.15 6.42
C ILE A 77 -11.57 20.52 7.09
N SER A 78 -12.66 20.35 6.34
CA SER A 78 -14.04 20.48 6.82
C SER A 78 -14.67 19.08 6.89
N PRO A 79 -14.71 18.42 8.07
CA PRO A 79 -15.27 17.09 8.19
C PRO A 79 -16.81 17.11 8.15
N GLY A 80 -17.40 16.05 7.61
CA GLY A 80 -18.86 15.87 7.59
C GLY A 80 -19.25 14.40 7.41
N LEU A 81 -20.53 14.17 7.09
CA LEU A 81 -21.06 12.85 6.75
C LEU A 81 -21.91 12.92 5.46
N TRP A 82 -21.73 11.96 4.57
CA TRP A 82 -22.57 11.75 3.38
C TRP A 82 -22.94 10.28 3.30
N GLN A 83 -24.22 9.93 3.40
CA GLN A 83 -24.69 8.53 3.38
C GLN A 83 -23.98 7.62 4.42
N ASN A 84 -23.69 8.15 5.63
CA ASN A 84 -22.88 7.50 6.67
C ASN A 84 -21.40 7.26 6.30
N LEU A 85 -20.93 7.86 5.21
CA LEU A 85 -19.51 7.95 4.86
C LEU A 85 -18.93 9.22 5.48
N PRO A 86 -17.79 9.15 6.18
CA PRO A 86 -17.05 10.33 6.58
C PRO A 86 -16.53 11.03 5.32
N ILE A 87 -16.63 12.36 5.29
CA ILE A 87 -16.16 13.20 4.18
C ILE A 87 -15.20 14.26 4.71
N ILE A 88 -14.26 14.67 3.87
CA ILE A 88 -13.31 15.75 4.14
C ILE A 88 -13.50 16.78 3.02
N TYR A 89 -13.78 18.04 3.37
CA TYR A 89 -14.27 19.11 2.47
C TYR A 89 -15.80 19.20 2.30
N ALA A 90 -16.52 19.00 3.40
CA ALA A 90 -17.96 19.28 3.48
C ALA A 90 -18.27 20.71 2.97
N GLY A 91 -19.29 20.80 2.13
CA GLY A 91 -19.80 22.01 1.49
C GLY A 91 -21.24 22.29 1.89
N ASN A 92 -22.12 22.41 0.90
CA ASN A 92 -23.54 22.67 1.12
C ASN A 92 -24.31 21.36 1.33
N ASP A 93 -24.90 21.19 2.52
CA ASP A 93 -25.64 19.96 2.89
C ASP A 93 -26.94 19.74 2.08
N VAL A 94 -27.37 20.72 1.29
CA VAL A 94 -28.54 20.61 0.40
C VAL A 94 -28.19 19.92 -0.93
N ASP A 95 -26.91 19.91 -1.30
CA ASP A 95 -26.46 19.29 -2.55
C ASP A 95 -26.51 17.76 -2.41
N GLU A 96 -26.84 17.06 -3.50
CA GLU A 96 -26.89 15.58 -3.53
C GLU A 96 -25.52 14.96 -3.16
N ILE A 97 -24.44 15.63 -3.56
CA ILE A 97 -23.06 15.35 -3.16
C ILE A 97 -22.58 16.55 -2.33
N PRO A 98 -22.69 16.51 -0.99
CA PRO A 98 -22.53 17.69 -0.11
C PRO A 98 -21.06 18.01 0.23
N PHE A 99 -20.11 17.67 -0.65
CA PHE A 99 -18.69 17.92 -0.44
C PHE A 99 -17.93 17.95 -1.76
N ASP A 100 -16.73 18.55 -1.73
CA ASP A 100 -15.82 18.49 -2.87
C ASP A 100 -15.16 17.10 -2.95
N LEU A 101 -15.88 16.16 -3.54
CA LEU A 101 -15.46 14.77 -3.71
C LEU A 101 -14.11 14.67 -4.43
N PHE A 102 -13.91 15.48 -5.47
CA PHE A 102 -12.69 15.40 -6.27
C PHE A 102 -11.47 15.92 -5.50
N SER A 103 -11.60 17.01 -4.73
CA SER A 103 -10.55 17.44 -3.80
C SER A 103 -10.31 16.42 -2.68
N ALA A 104 -11.35 15.80 -2.15
CA ALA A 104 -11.21 14.79 -1.09
C ALA A 104 -10.42 13.57 -1.59
N VAL A 105 -10.75 13.08 -2.79
CA VAL A 105 -10.01 11.99 -3.45
C VAL A 105 -8.55 12.41 -3.68
N PHE A 106 -8.31 13.60 -4.25
CA PHE A 106 -6.96 14.12 -4.47
C PHE A 106 -6.13 14.15 -3.20
N PHE A 107 -6.67 14.71 -2.12
CA PHE A 107 -6.00 14.83 -0.83
C PHE A 107 -5.53 13.46 -0.33
N MET A 108 -6.41 12.46 -0.42
CA MET A 108 -6.15 11.11 0.07
C MET A 108 -5.09 10.38 -0.77
N ILE A 109 -5.23 10.37 -2.11
CA ILE A 109 -4.34 9.58 -2.97
C ILE A 109 -3.02 10.28 -3.30
N SER A 110 -2.97 11.62 -3.30
CA SER A 110 -1.69 12.36 -3.41
C SER A 110 -0.88 12.32 -2.10
N ARG A 111 -1.49 11.85 -1.01
CA ARG A 111 -0.95 11.90 0.36
C ARG A 111 -0.57 13.33 0.75
N TYR A 112 -1.44 14.29 0.43
CA TYR A 112 -1.21 15.71 0.63
C TYR A 112 -0.71 16.05 2.04
N GLU A 113 -1.32 15.44 3.06
CA GLU A 113 -0.94 15.59 4.48
C GLU A 113 0.53 15.25 4.78
N GLU A 114 1.16 14.35 4.02
CA GLU A 114 2.55 13.94 4.26
C GLU A 114 3.57 14.97 3.80
N TYR A 115 3.17 15.89 2.90
CA TYR A 115 4.01 17.02 2.48
C TYR A 115 4.01 18.15 3.51
N VAL A 116 2.89 18.37 4.20
CA VAL A 116 2.72 19.52 5.11
C VAL A 116 2.89 19.15 6.58
N CYS A 117 2.59 17.92 6.98
CA CYS A 117 2.76 17.49 8.36
C CYS A 117 4.23 17.30 8.68
N ALA A 118 4.72 17.87 9.79
CA ALA A 118 6.09 17.69 10.27
C ALA A 118 6.25 16.50 11.23
N GLU A 119 5.17 15.95 11.78
CA GLU A 119 5.25 14.87 12.75
C GLU A 119 5.76 13.57 12.12
N ARG A 120 6.79 12.99 12.75
CA ARG A 120 7.41 11.75 12.30
C ARG A 120 7.67 10.82 13.46
N ASP A 121 7.69 9.52 13.19
CA ASP A 121 8.14 8.54 14.17
C ASP A 121 9.68 8.44 14.26
N MET A 122 10.17 7.51 15.08
CA MET A 122 11.61 7.29 15.27
C MET A 122 12.39 6.84 14.02
N HIS A 123 11.68 6.44 12.96
CA HIS A 123 12.24 6.04 11.67
C HIS A 123 12.09 7.12 10.59
N ASN A 124 11.61 8.31 10.98
CA ASN A 124 11.27 9.42 10.09
C ASN A 124 10.12 9.10 9.13
N ARG A 125 9.14 8.31 9.58
CA ARG A 125 7.95 7.93 8.80
C ARG A 125 6.76 8.78 9.23
N PHE A 126 5.82 9.00 8.31
CA PHE A 126 4.53 9.59 8.65
C PHE A 126 3.76 8.67 9.60
N LYS A 127 3.21 9.24 10.66
CA LYS A 127 2.49 8.52 11.71
C LYS A 127 1.02 8.34 11.32
N ALA A 128 0.47 7.15 11.58
CA ALA A 128 -0.95 6.90 11.34
C ALA A 128 -1.83 7.85 12.16
N GLU A 129 -1.44 8.13 13.40
CA GLU A 129 -2.18 8.95 14.36
C GLU A 129 -2.24 10.43 13.94
N SER A 130 -1.28 10.88 13.13
CA SER A 130 -1.26 12.22 12.56
C SER A 130 -2.11 12.33 11.28
N SER A 131 -2.63 11.20 10.76
CA SER A 131 -3.47 11.19 9.57
C SER A 131 -4.90 11.63 9.89
N VAL A 132 -5.51 12.29 8.91
CA VAL A 132 -6.93 12.67 8.96
C VAL A 132 -7.82 11.44 9.09
N ALA A 133 -7.46 10.35 8.43
CA ALA A 133 -8.19 9.09 8.50
C ALA A 133 -8.22 8.50 9.91
N PHE A 134 -7.13 8.60 10.66
CA PHE A 134 -7.11 8.19 12.06
C PHE A 134 -7.89 9.15 12.95
N GLN A 135 -7.65 10.46 12.80
CA GLN A 135 -8.29 11.50 13.62
C GLN A 135 -9.81 11.49 13.49
N LEU A 136 -10.33 11.20 12.30
CA LEU A 136 -11.76 11.12 12.00
C LEU A 136 -12.31 9.68 12.06
N GLY A 137 -11.51 8.70 12.51
CA GLY A 137 -11.98 7.34 12.81
C GLY A 137 -12.33 6.47 11.59
N PHE A 138 -11.77 6.76 10.42
CA PHE A 138 -12.01 6.00 9.18
C PHE A 138 -10.79 5.30 8.58
N LEU A 139 -9.68 5.21 9.32
CA LEU A 139 -8.45 4.56 8.86
C LEU A 139 -8.66 3.13 8.35
N GLU A 140 -9.59 2.39 8.96
CA GLU A 140 -9.93 1.02 8.56
C GLU A 140 -11.00 0.95 7.45
N ARG A 141 -11.29 2.04 6.72
CA ARG A 141 -12.26 2.06 5.60
C ARG A 141 -11.58 2.37 4.27
N PRO A 142 -11.95 1.69 3.17
CA PRO A 142 -11.57 2.11 1.82
C PRO A 142 -12.40 3.33 1.40
N VAL A 143 -12.36 4.40 2.20
CA VAL A 143 -13.28 5.55 2.12
C VAL A 143 -13.31 6.20 0.73
N VAL A 144 -12.17 6.22 0.04
CA VAL A 144 -12.07 6.74 -1.34
C VAL A 144 -12.83 5.86 -2.31
N ASP A 145 -12.69 4.54 -2.22
CA ASP A 145 -13.46 3.61 -3.05
C ASP A 145 -14.97 3.73 -2.71
N GLU A 146 -15.32 3.87 -1.42
CA GLU A 146 -16.72 4.08 -0.97
C GLU A 146 -17.32 5.38 -1.55
N TRP A 147 -16.59 6.50 -1.54
CA TRP A 147 -17.04 7.75 -2.14
C TRP A 147 -17.29 7.62 -3.64
N ILE A 148 -16.39 6.94 -4.36
CA ILE A 148 -16.51 6.76 -5.81
C ILE A 148 -17.69 5.87 -6.16
N PHE A 149 -17.96 4.82 -5.37
CA PHE A 149 -19.15 3.99 -5.57
C PHE A 149 -20.45 4.71 -5.19
N ALA A 150 -20.43 5.62 -4.22
CA ALA A 150 -21.58 6.48 -3.94
C ALA A 150 -21.83 7.48 -5.09
N LEU A 151 -20.77 8.05 -5.69
CA LEU A 151 -20.87 8.85 -6.91
C LEU A 151 -21.47 8.05 -8.07
N ALA A 152 -21.01 6.81 -8.28
CA ALA A 152 -21.55 5.91 -9.28
C ALA A 152 -23.06 5.68 -9.13
N GLN A 153 -23.55 5.50 -7.90
CA GLN A 153 -24.98 5.34 -7.63
C GLN A 153 -25.79 6.61 -7.95
N VAL A 154 -25.23 7.79 -7.64
CA VAL A 154 -25.83 9.08 -8.02
C VAL A 154 -25.91 9.20 -9.55
N LEU A 155 -24.83 8.89 -10.26
CA LEU A 155 -24.80 8.92 -11.73
C LEU A 155 -25.84 7.97 -12.34
N GLN A 156 -25.96 6.75 -11.84
CA GLN A 156 -26.95 5.78 -12.32
C GLN A 156 -28.40 6.19 -12.03
N SER A 157 -28.61 6.99 -10.98
CA SER A 157 -29.94 7.52 -10.64
C SER A 157 -30.37 8.63 -11.60
N HIS A 158 -29.44 9.49 -12.03
CA HIS A 158 -29.69 10.53 -13.04
C HIS A 158 -29.71 9.99 -14.47
N TYR A 159 -28.90 8.97 -14.75
CA TYR A 159 -28.71 8.40 -16.08
C TYR A 159 -28.91 6.88 -16.03
N PRO A 160 -30.18 6.38 -16.07
CA PRO A 160 -30.48 4.96 -15.90
C PRO A 160 -29.83 4.02 -16.94
N ASP A 161 -29.51 4.54 -18.12
CA ASP A 161 -28.85 3.80 -19.19
C ASP A 161 -27.31 3.75 -19.05
N PHE A 162 -26.76 4.47 -18.06
CA PHE A 162 -25.33 4.45 -17.77
C PHE A 162 -24.94 3.21 -16.95
N SER A 163 -24.14 2.35 -17.56
CA SER A 163 -23.64 1.12 -16.93
C SER A 163 -22.16 1.26 -16.54
N ILE A 164 -21.82 0.79 -15.35
CA ILE A 164 -20.44 0.74 -14.86
C ILE A 164 -19.99 -0.72 -14.87
N PRO A 165 -18.79 -1.04 -15.42
CA PRO A 165 -18.22 -2.37 -15.35
C PRO A 165 -18.14 -2.91 -13.91
N LEU A 166 -18.40 -4.22 -13.77
CA LEU A 166 -18.24 -4.90 -12.49
C LEU A 166 -16.76 -5.15 -12.23
N ARG A 167 -16.30 -4.74 -11.04
CA ARG A 167 -14.98 -5.12 -10.51
C ARG A 167 -15.06 -6.44 -9.77
N GLU A 168 -13.93 -7.15 -9.73
CA GLU A 168 -13.79 -8.38 -8.96
C GLU A 168 -12.77 -8.20 -7.84
N PHE A 169 -13.13 -8.71 -6.66
CA PHE A 169 -12.19 -8.83 -5.55
C PHE A 169 -10.98 -9.67 -5.96
N SER A 170 -9.78 -9.21 -5.61
CA SER A 170 -8.54 -9.94 -5.86
C SER A 170 -7.62 -9.91 -4.65
N PHE A 171 -6.74 -10.90 -4.54
CA PHE A 171 -5.78 -11.01 -3.44
C PHE A 171 -4.35 -11.23 -3.95
N GLN A 172 -3.44 -10.34 -3.54
CA GLN A 172 -2.01 -10.46 -3.80
C GLN A 172 -1.25 -10.65 -2.48
N PRO A 173 -0.82 -11.89 -2.14
CA PRO A 173 0.07 -12.10 -1.02
C PRO A 173 1.45 -11.54 -1.33
N THR A 174 2.07 -10.91 -0.33
CA THR A 174 3.44 -10.41 -0.41
C THR A 174 4.25 -10.89 0.78
N ILE A 175 5.53 -11.20 0.55
CA ILE A 175 6.43 -11.70 1.58
C ILE A 175 7.72 -10.87 1.60
N ASP A 176 8.04 -10.32 2.76
CA ASP A 176 9.26 -9.56 3.00
C ASP A 176 10.34 -10.46 3.65
N ILE A 177 11.53 -10.46 3.04
CA ILE A 177 12.71 -11.21 3.50
C ILE A 177 13.78 -10.25 4.01
N ASP A 178 13.60 -9.78 5.24
CA ASP A 178 14.55 -8.90 5.93
C ASP A 178 15.80 -9.64 6.36
N ASN A 179 15.62 -10.83 6.92
CA ASN A 179 16.70 -11.73 7.31
C ASN A 179 16.43 -13.12 6.76
N SER A 180 17.30 -13.57 5.85
CA SER A 180 17.16 -14.88 5.24
C SER A 180 17.29 -16.03 6.26
N TYR A 181 18.02 -15.82 7.35
CA TYR A 181 18.23 -16.80 8.42
C TYR A 181 18.38 -16.08 9.75
N ALA A 182 17.93 -16.70 10.85
CA ALA A 182 18.12 -16.15 12.20
C ALA A 182 19.57 -16.36 12.64
N PHE A 183 20.13 -17.54 12.37
CA PHE A 183 21.44 -17.99 12.86
C PHE A 183 22.36 -18.44 11.72
N LEU A 184 21.86 -19.30 10.83
CA LEU A 184 22.69 -19.93 9.82
C LEU A 184 23.29 -18.91 8.84
N HIS A 185 24.46 -19.24 8.29
CA HIS A 185 25.13 -18.49 7.22
C HIS A 185 25.55 -17.04 7.56
N LYS A 186 25.43 -16.58 8.81
CA LYS A 186 25.82 -15.24 9.27
C LYS A 186 27.33 -15.04 9.49
N GLY A 187 28.14 -16.08 9.31
CA GLY A 187 29.61 -16.01 9.46
C GLY A 187 30.09 -16.12 10.92
N ILE A 188 31.32 -16.60 11.09
CA ILE A 188 31.86 -17.05 12.38
C ILE A 188 31.87 -15.94 13.44
N LEU A 189 32.33 -14.74 13.09
CA LEU A 189 32.40 -13.61 14.04
C LEU A 189 31.02 -13.22 14.60
N ARG A 190 29.99 -13.21 13.76
CA ARG A 190 28.60 -12.92 14.19
C ARG A 190 28.04 -14.03 15.06
N THR A 191 28.36 -15.28 14.74
CA THR A 191 27.97 -16.43 15.54
C THR A 191 28.60 -16.39 16.94
N LEU A 192 29.91 -16.18 17.04
CA LEU A 192 30.64 -16.09 18.30
C LEU A 192 30.15 -14.91 19.15
N GLY A 193 30.02 -13.71 18.57
CA GLY A 193 29.53 -12.54 19.29
C GLY A 193 28.08 -12.71 19.80
N ALA A 194 27.24 -13.45 19.09
CA ALA A 194 25.89 -13.74 19.54
C ALA A 194 25.86 -14.77 20.70
N PHE A 195 26.74 -15.78 20.68
CA PHE A 195 26.91 -16.69 21.81
C PHE A 195 27.44 -15.97 23.06
N ALA A 196 28.49 -15.15 22.91
CA ALA A 196 29.04 -14.35 24.00
C ALA A 196 27.95 -13.45 24.62
N ARG A 197 27.14 -12.79 23.80
CA ARG A 197 26.01 -11.97 24.28
C ARG A 197 24.97 -12.80 25.04
N ALA A 198 24.63 -13.99 24.56
CA ALA A 198 23.66 -14.86 25.23
C ALA A 198 24.19 -15.36 26.59
N ILE A 199 25.50 -15.67 26.67
CA ILE A 199 26.19 -16.02 27.93
C ILE A 199 26.16 -14.84 28.91
N LEU A 200 26.52 -13.64 28.45
CA LEU A 200 26.48 -12.42 29.28
C LEU A 200 25.06 -12.08 29.79
N LYS A 201 24.02 -12.47 29.05
CA LYS A 201 22.61 -12.32 29.45
C LYS A 201 22.06 -13.50 30.26
N PHE A 202 22.87 -14.52 30.54
CA PHE A 202 22.46 -15.77 31.19
C PHE A 202 21.27 -16.46 30.50
N ASP A 203 21.14 -16.32 29.17
CA ASP A 203 20.03 -16.87 28.38
C ASP A 203 20.34 -18.30 27.92
N GLY A 204 20.26 -19.25 28.85
CA GLY A 204 20.53 -20.67 28.59
C GLY A 204 19.60 -21.28 27.52
N LYS A 205 18.37 -20.76 27.39
CA LYS A 205 17.41 -21.21 26.37
C LYS A 205 17.89 -20.83 24.97
N GLU A 206 18.32 -19.58 24.77
CA GLU A 206 18.89 -19.11 23.50
C GLU A 206 20.16 -19.87 23.13
N ILE A 207 21.06 -20.11 24.10
CA ILE A 207 22.30 -20.87 23.86
C ILE A 207 21.97 -22.30 23.39
N SER A 208 21.09 -23.00 24.12
CA SER A 208 20.66 -24.36 23.76
C SER A 208 19.99 -24.39 22.39
N PHE A 209 19.13 -23.41 22.08
CA PHE A 209 18.46 -23.32 20.79
C PHE A 209 19.46 -23.15 19.64
N ARG A 210 20.40 -22.21 19.77
CA ARG A 210 21.46 -21.97 18.78
C ARG A 210 22.31 -23.22 18.58
N PHE A 211 22.71 -23.89 19.66
CA PHE A 211 23.48 -25.13 19.59
C PHE A 211 22.73 -26.20 18.78
N LYS A 212 21.43 -26.39 19.05
CA LYS A 212 20.61 -27.34 18.31
C LYS A 212 20.49 -27.01 16.82
N VAL A 213 20.40 -25.73 16.45
CA VAL A 213 20.35 -25.30 15.05
C VAL A 213 21.67 -25.56 14.33
N TYR A 214 22.80 -25.26 14.96
CA TYR A 214 24.11 -25.45 14.33
C TYR A 214 24.56 -26.92 14.27
N PHE A 215 24.24 -27.71 15.30
CA PHE A 215 24.87 -29.03 15.51
C PHE A 215 23.89 -30.20 15.59
N SER A 216 22.59 -29.98 15.77
CA SER A 216 21.60 -31.05 16.02
C SER A 216 20.46 -31.10 15.00
N LYS A 217 20.71 -30.63 13.77
CA LYS A 217 19.75 -30.65 12.63
C LYS A 217 18.42 -29.93 12.89
N LYS A 218 18.29 -29.12 13.95
CA LYS A 218 17.10 -28.28 14.15
C LYS A 218 17.05 -27.22 13.05
N LYS A 219 15.88 -27.03 12.43
CA LYS A 219 15.69 -26.02 11.38
C LYS A 219 15.90 -24.61 11.94
N ASP A 220 16.55 -23.74 11.17
CA ASP A 220 16.61 -22.31 11.50
C ASP A 220 15.19 -21.74 11.50
N PRO A 221 14.79 -20.95 12.51
CA PRO A 221 13.41 -20.49 12.65
C PRO A 221 13.00 -19.52 11.53
N TYR A 222 13.94 -18.88 10.83
CA TYR A 222 13.63 -17.99 9.70
C TYR A 222 13.67 -18.73 8.36
N ASP A 223 14.13 -20.00 8.35
CA ASP A 223 14.01 -20.88 7.19
C ASP A 223 12.57 -21.44 7.13
N THR A 224 11.65 -20.58 6.70
CA THR A 224 10.22 -20.88 6.54
C THR A 224 9.83 -21.10 5.08
N TYR A 225 10.79 -21.10 4.16
CA TYR A 225 10.58 -21.10 2.71
C TYR A 225 9.80 -22.30 2.19
N SER A 226 10.02 -23.50 2.75
CA SER A 226 9.23 -24.68 2.38
C SER A 226 7.75 -24.52 2.74
N TYR A 227 7.46 -23.93 3.90
CA TYR A 227 6.09 -23.63 4.32
C TYR A 227 5.47 -22.57 3.40
N ILE A 228 6.17 -21.45 3.16
CA ILE A 228 5.73 -20.38 2.25
C ILE A 228 5.43 -20.97 0.87
N LYS A 229 6.31 -21.81 0.33
CA LYS A 229 6.11 -22.48 -0.96
C LYS A 229 4.88 -23.37 -0.98
N ASN A 230 4.68 -24.16 0.07
CA ASN A 230 3.57 -25.11 0.12
C ASN A 230 2.22 -24.40 0.22
N ILE A 231 2.08 -23.44 1.13
CA ILE A 231 0.80 -22.75 1.36
C ILE A 231 0.33 -21.96 0.14
N HIS A 232 1.24 -21.26 -0.54
CA HIS A 232 0.88 -20.51 -1.75
C HIS A 232 0.52 -21.43 -2.91
N ARG A 233 1.28 -22.53 -3.12
CA ARG A 233 0.97 -23.51 -4.16
C ARG A 233 -0.35 -24.23 -3.94
N SER A 234 -0.64 -24.67 -2.70
CA SER A 234 -1.91 -25.33 -2.38
C SER A 234 -3.11 -24.41 -2.56
N SER A 235 -2.90 -23.10 -2.43
CA SER A 235 -3.92 -22.07 -2.61
C SER A 235 -3.94 -21.47 -4.02
N SER A 236 -3.13 -21.97 -4.96
CA SER A 236 -2.98 -21.43 -6.32
C SER A 236 -2.61 -19.93 -6.36
N LEU A 237 -1.81 -19.48 -5.39
CA LEU A 237 -1.34 -18.10 -5.28
C LEU A 237 0.11 -17.97 -5.72
N SER A 238 0.45 -16.84 -6.34
CA SER A 238 1.82 -16.45 -6.68
C SER A 238 2.21 -15.19 -5.90
N PRO A 239 3.03 -15.30 -4.84
CA PRO A 239 3.40 -14.15 -4.02
C PRO A 239 4.41 -13.24 -4.72
N ILE A 240 4.39 -11.95 -4.36
CA ILE A 240 5.53 -11.05 -4.62
C ILE A 240 6.46 -11.15 -3.41
N ILE A 241 7.74 -11.40 -3.66
CA ILE A 241 8.73 -11.65 -2.61
C ILE A 241 9.75 -10.51 -2.64
N PHE A 242 9.71 -9.63 -1.64
CA PHE A 242 10.64 -8.51 -1.51
C PHE A 242 11.87 -8.96 -0.75
N ILE A 243 13.05 -8.80 -1.35
CA ILE A 243 14.31 -9.32 -0.78
C ILE A 243 15.27 -8.18 -0.45
N LEU A 244 15.69 -8.14 0.82
CA LEU A 244 16.71 -7.20 1.30
C LEU A 244 18.09 -7.65 0.83
N CYS A 245 18.66 -6.94 -0.15
CA CYS A 245 20.00 -7.21 -0.69
C CYS A 245 21.05 -6.15 -0.34
N GLY A 246 20.67 -5.16 0.48
CA GLY A 246 21.54 -4.11 0.94
C GLY A 246 22.71 -4.58 1.81
N SER A 247 23.64 -3.68 2.06
CA SER A 247 24.79 -3.97 2.93
C SER A 247 24.38 -4.02 4.39
N PHE A 248 25.08 -4.85 5.16
CA PHE A 248 24.87 -4.95 6.60
C PHE A 248 25.04 -3.58 7.29
N GLY A 249 24.08 -3.22 8.13
CA GLY A 249 24.00 -1.93 8.81
C GLY A 249 23.28 -2.03 10.15
N LYS A 250 22.92 -0.88 10.75
CA LYS A 250 22.19 -0.82 12.03
C LYS A 250 20.82 -1.49 11.93
N TYR A 251 20.08 -1.22 10.86
CA TYR A 251 18.72 -1.73 10.62
C TYR A 251 18.72 -2.93 9.68
N ASP A 252 19.65 -2.99 8.72
CA ASP A 252 19.75 -4.09 7.76
C ASP A 252 20.68 -5.20 8.27
N LYS A 253 20.12 -6.35 8.67
CA LYS A 253 20.87 -7.44 9.33
C LYS A 253 21.06 -8.69 8.49
N ASN A 254 20.60 -8.67 7.24
CA ASN A 254 20.63 -9.83 6.36
C ASN A 254 22.05 -10.38 6.12
N ILE A 255 22.11 -11.59 5.56
CA ILE A 255 23.36 -12.14 5.03
C ILE A 255 23.74 -11.42 3.73
N SER A 256 25.04 -11.29 3.47
CA SER A 256 25.52 -10.58 2.28
C SER A 256 25.03 -11.24 0.98
N TYR A 257 24.70 -10.44 -0.03
CA TYR A 257 24.39 -10.90 -1.39
C TYR A 257 25.52 -11.73 -2.06
N LYS A 258 26.75 -11.64 -1.54
CA LYS A 258 27.89 -12.46 -1.99
C LYS A 258 27.84 -13.89 -1.43
N ASN A 259 27.03 -14.15 -0.40
CA ASN A 259 26.91 -15.47 0.22
C ASN A 259 26.23 -16.46 -0.75
N LYS A 260 26.86 -17.62 -0.97
CA LYS A 260 26.33 -18.66 -1.88
C LYS A 260 24.93 -19.16 -1.49
N TYR A 261 24.63 -19.25 -0.19
CA TYR A 261 23.33 -19.69 0.32
C TYR A 261 22.25 -18.63 0.10
N PHE A 262 22.60 -17.35 0.24
CA PHE A 262 21.69 -16.25 -0.12
C PHE A 262 21.30 -16.31 -1.60
N ARG A 263 22.30 -16.41 -2.49
CA ARG A 263 22.05 -16.45 -3.94
C ARG A 263 21.21 -17.66 -4.33
N LYS A 264 21.52 -18.83 -3.77
CA LYS A 264 20.73 -20.05 -3.96
C LYS A 264 19.27 -19.84 -3.52
N LEU A 265 19.06 -19.28 -2.34
CA LEU A 265 17.73 -18.97 -1.82
C LEU A 265 16.95 -18.02 -2.76
N VAL A 266 17.57 -16.92 -3.21
CA VAL A 266 16.93 -15.97 -4.13
C VAL A 266 16.50 -16.65 -5.43
N ILE A 267 17.35 -17.51 -5.99
CA ILE A 267 17.03 -18.29 -7.19
C ILE A 267 15.88 -19.26 -6.91
N GLU A 268 15.88 -19.96 -5.77
CA GLU A 268 14.79 -20.86 -5.38
C GLU A 268 13.46 -20.11 -5.23
N LEU A 269 13.45 -18.93 -4.61
CA LEU A 269 12.26 -18.10 -4.44
C LEU A 269 11.73 -17.56 -5.78
N SER A 270 12.60 -17.34 -6.77
CA SER A 270 12.17 -16.93 -8.12
C SER A 270 11.36 -17.99 -8.88
N SER A 271 11.35 -19.24 -8.40
CA SER A 271 10.51 -20.34 -8.89
C SER A 271 9.15 -20.44 -8.17
N LEU A 272 8.96 -19.69 -7.09
CA LEU A 272 7.72 -19.62 -6.33
C LEU A 272 6.87 -18.41 -6.74
N GLY A 273 7.49 -17.26 -6.89
CA GLY A 273 6.79 -16.01 -7.16
C GLY A 273 7.71 -14.91 -7.69
N GLN A 274 7.21 -13.69 -7.73
CA GLN A 274 7.95 -12.55 -8.28
C GLN A 274 8.93 -11.97 -7.26
N VAL A 275 10.21 -12.31 -7.41
CA VAL A 275 11.27 -11.68 -6.62
C VAL A 275 11.42 -10.20 -7.00
N SER A 276 11.37 -9.34 -5.99
CA SER A 276 11.31 -7.88 -6.10
C SER A 276 12.25 -7.21 -5.10
N LEU A 277 12.53 -5.93 -5.30
CA LEU A 277 13.51 -5.20 -4.51
C LEU A 277 12.94 -4.82 -3.14
N HIS A 278 13.64 -5.13 -2.05
CA HIS A 278 13.40 -4.52 -0.74
C HIS A 278 14.56 -3.55 -0.45
N PRO A 279 14.49 -2.27 -0.86
CA PRO A 279 15.60 -1.34 -0.67
C PRO A 279 15.96 -1.22 0.81
N SER A 280 17.26 -1.23 1.10
CA SER A 280 17.74 -1.14 2.47
C SER A 280 17.35 0.16 3.17
N TYR A 281 17.46 0.19 4.49
CA TYR A 281 17.09 1.36 5.28
C TYR A 281 17.80 2.66 4.84
N ARG A 282 19.06 2.53 4.42
CA ARG A 282 19.85 3.64 3.87
C ARG A 282 19.58 3.93 2.39
N ALA A 283 18.89 3.04 1.69
CA ALA A 283 18.64 3.16 0.26
C ALA A 283 17.71 4.32 -0.09
N SER A 284 16.98 4.85 0.89
CA SER A 284 16.27 6.13 0.77
C SER A 284 17.21 7.34 0.54
N GLN A 285 18.53 7.14 0.43
CA GLN A 285 19.54 8.14 0.09
C GLN A 285 20.01 7.94 -1.37
N LYS A 286 20.45 9.02 -2.02
CA LYS A 286 20.83 9.05 -3.45
C LYS A 286 21.81 7.90 -3.81
N GLY A 287 21.45 7.12 -4.84
CA GLY A 287 22.34 6.18 -5.54
C GLY A 287 22.32 4.71 -5.07
N PHE A 288 21.78 4.41 -3.89
CA PHE A 288 21.80 3.03 -3.36
C PHE A 288 20.77 2.11 -3.98
N ILE A 289 19.55 2.60 -4.28
CA ILE A 289 18.48 1.81 -4.91
C ILE A 289 18.96 1.19 -6.23
N ARG A 290 19.59 2.00 -7.10
CA ARG A 290 20.12 1.52 -8.39
C ARG A 290 21.14 0.39 -8.24
N ASN A 291 22.02 0.49 -7.24
CA ASN A 291 23.04 -0.53 -6.97
C ASN A 291 22.41 -1.83 -6.44
N GLU A 292 21.50 -1.72 -5.47
CA GLU A 292 20.79 -2.86 -4.89
C GLU A 292 19.91 -3.56 -5.93
N LYS A 293 19.20 -2.79 -6.76
CA LYS A 293 18.47 -3.28 -7.93
C LYS A 293 19.37 -4.08 -8.87
N ALA A 294 20.50 -3.51 -9.29
CA ALA A 294 21.43 -4.18 -10.21
C ALA A 294 22.01 -5.48 -9.64
N ILE A 295 22.25 -5.53 -8.32
CA ILE A 295 22.69 -6.77 -7.64
C ILE A 295 21.61 -7.85 -7.74
N LEU A 296 20.35 -7.49 -7.45
CA LEU A 296 19.24 -8.44 -7.48
C LEU A 296 18.97 -8.92 -8.92
N GLU A 297 18.97 -8.01 -9.89
CA GLU A 297 18.86 -8.33 -11.33
C GLU A 297 19.96 -9.30 -11.78
N LYS A 298 21.20 -9.12 -11.31
CA LYS A 298 22.31 -10.04 -11.61
C LYS A 298 22.14 -11.42 -10.99
N ILE A 299 21.49 -11.53 -9.82
CA ILE A 299 21.26 -12.82 -9.16
C ILE A 299 20.11 -13.57 -9.84
N THR A 300 19.02 -12.87 -10.19
CA THR A 300 17.81 -13.47 -10.74
C THR A 300 17.86 -13.64 -12.26
N GLY A 301 18.70 -12.86 -12.97
CA GLY A 301 18.70 -12.78 -14.42
C GLY A 301 17.44 -12.11 -15.00
N ARG A 302 16.68 -11.39 -14.17
CA ARG A 302 15.42 -10.73 -14.56
C ARG A 302 15.48 -9.24 -14.21
N ARG A 303 14.79 -8.41 -15.01
CA ARG A 303 14.58 -6.99 -14.68
C ARG A 303 13.70 -6.87 -13.44
N ILE A 304 14.08 -6.00 -12.51
CA ILE A 304 13.32 -5.76 -11.27
C ILE A 304 12.54 -4.45 -11.44
N ARG A 305 11.22 -4.52 -11.36
CA ARG A 305 10.30 -3.38 -11.58
C ARG A 305 9.53 -2.97 -10.32
N ASN A 306 9.54 -3.82 -9.28
CA ASN A 306 8.75 -3.63 -8.08
C ASN A 306 9.67 -3.35 -6.88
N SER A 307 9.21 -2.48 -5.97
CA SER A 307 9.85 -2.23 -4.68
C SER A 307 8.89 -2.26 -3.50
N ARG A 308 9.44 -2.52 -2.31
CA ARG A 308 8.85 -2.14 -1.02
C ARG A 308 9.97 -1.65 -0.12
N GLN A 309 9.89 -0.45 0.43
CA GLN A 309 10.92 0.11 1.30
C GLN A 309 11.02 -0.67 2.61
N HIS A 310 12.23 -1.04 3.02
CA HIS A 310 12.47 -1.58 4.36
C HIS A 310 12.01 -0.56 5.41
N PHE A 311 11.30 -1.04 6.44
CA PHE A 311 10.58 -0.23 7.43
C PHE A 311 9.43 0.63 6.87
N LEU A 312 9.00 0.47 5.62
CA LEU A 312 8.00 1.34 4.97
C LEU A 312 8.42 2.82 4.98
N LYS A 313 9.73 3.06 4.91
CA LYS A 313 10.31 4.39 5.05
C LYS A 313 10.14 5.19 3.76
N ILE A 314 8.98 5.83 3.66
CA ILE A 314 8.64 6.78 2.59
C ILE A 314 8.85 8.21 3.10
N THR A 315 9.53 9.02 2.30
CA THR A 315 9.60 10.47 2.45
C THR A 315 9.10 11.09 1.15
N MET A 316 7.96 11.78 1.20
CA MET A 316 7.36 12.45 0.06
C MET A 316 8.11 13.75 -0.27
N PRO A 317 8.35 14.09 -1.55
CA PRO A 317 8.23 13.25 -2.75
C PRO A 317 9.50 12.41 -3.03
N ASP A 318 10.59 12.64 -2.29
CA ASP A 318 11.95 12.17 -2.59
C ASP A 318 12.07 10.67 -2.83
N THR A 319 11.41 9.85 -2.02
CA THR A 319 11.53 8.39 -2.12
C THR A 319 11.00 7.88 -3.45
N TYR A 320 9.83 8.38 -3.87
CA TYR A 320 9.20 8.00 -5.11
C TYR A 320 9.94 8.55 -6.34
N ARG A 321 10.47 9.77 -6.25
CA ARG A 321 11.40 10.31 -7.27
C ARG A 321 12.62 9.41 -7.46
N LEU A 322 13.25 8.96 -6.37
CA LEU A 322 14.44 8.09 -6.43
C LEU A 322 14.13 6.70 -7.00
N LEU A 323 12.96 6.16 -6.69
CA LEU A 323 12.48 4.89 -7.25
C LEU A 323 12.26 5.01 -8.76
N ALA A 324 11.52 6.02 -9.21
CA ALA A 324 11.28 6.29 -10.62
C ALA A 324 12.61 6.49 -11.40
N GLN A 325 13.54 7.29 -10.87
CA GLN A 325 14.88 7.50 -11.44
C GLN A 325 15.76 6.24 -11.49
N SER A 326 15.40 5.21 -10.73
CA SER A 326 16.07 3.91 -10.71
C SER A 326 15.40 2.87 -11.63
N GLY A 327 14.33 3.27 -12.34
CA GLY A 327 13.55 2.39 -13.22
C GLY A 327 12.68 1.40 -12.48
N ILE A 328 12.28 1.72 -11.24
CA ILE A 328 11.19 1.03 -10.55
C ILE A 328 9.87 1.63 -11.04
N GLU A 329 8.91 0.76 -11.33
CA GLU A 329 7.63 1.10 -11.93
C GLU A 329 6.48 0.90 -10.93
N ASN A 330 6.65 0.01 -9.95
CA ASN A 330 5.63 -0.29 -8.95
C ASN A 330 6.21 -0.24 -7.53
N ASP A 331 5.53 0.43 -6.60
CA ASP A 331 5.91 0.43 -5.19
C ASP A 331 4.76 -0.09 -4.31
N TYR A 332 5.12 -0.92 -3.32
CA TYR A 332 4.19 -1.61 -2.42
C TYR A 332 4.39 -1.17 -0.95
N SER A 333 4.90 0.05 -0.73
CA SER A 333 5.24 0.55 0.61
C SER A 333 4.12 1.36 1.27
N MET A 334 3.04 1.64 0.56
CA MET A 334 1.96 2.53 1.01
C MET A 334 1.02 1.84 2.01
N GLY A 335 1.51 1.65 3.23
CA GLY A 335 0.76 1.21 4.41
C GLY A 335 1.39 1.76 5.67
N TYR A 336 0.86 1.40 6.84
CA TYR A 336 1.40 1.77 8.14
C TYR A 336 2.05 0.57 8.84
N SER A 337 3.11 0.81 9.61
CA SER A 337 3.73 -0.25 10.42
C SER A 337 3.12 -0.37 11.83
N SER A 338 2.33 0.62 12.25
CA SER A 338 1.75 0.70 13.61
C SER A 338 0.26 0.34 13.65
N HIS A 339 -0.42 0.47 12.52
CA HIS A 339 -1.86 0.23 12.36
C HIS A 339 -2.12 -0.51 11.06
N ILE A 340 -3.19 -1.31 11.03
CA ILE A 340 -3.77 -1.82 9.79
C ILE A 340 -4.79 -0.80 9.23
N GLY A 341 -5.12 -0.91 7.95
CA GLY A 341 -6.09 -0.04 7.30
C GLY A 341 -5.59 0.56 5.99
N PHE A 342 -6.20 1.65 5.55
CA PHE A 342 -6.06 2.21 4.21
C PHE A 342 -5.31 3.54 4.30
N ARG A 343 -3.97 3.49 4.20
CA ARG A 343 -3.14 4.71 4.31
C ARG A 343 -3.54 5.79 3.32
N ALA A 344 -3.82 5.43 2.07
CA ALA A 344 -4.30 6.37 1.05
C ALA A 344 -5.84 6.43 0.95
N GLY A 345 -6.56 5.88 1.93
CA GLY A 345 -8.02 5.77 1.89
C GLY A 345 -8.58 4.81 0.84
N THR A 346 -7.72 4.14 0.07
CA THR A 346 -8.12 3.25 -1.03
C THR A 346 -7.36 1.92 -1.01
N CYS A 347 -7.97 0.89 -1.60
CA CYS A 347 -7.34 -0.37 -1.99
C CYS A 347 -7.03 -0.46 -3.49
N THR A 348 -7.37 0.57 -4.27
CA THR A 348 -7.12 0.62 -5.70
C THR A 348 -5.74 1.24 -5.96
N PRO A 349 -4.87 0.60 -6.77
CA PRO A 349 -3.58 1.18 -7.13
C PRO A 349 -3.72 2.53 -7.86
N PHE A 350 -2.85 3.49 -7.54
CA PHE A 350 -2.88 4.84 -8.10
C PHE A 350 -1.47 5.32 -8.49
N TYR A 351 -1.39 6.18 -9.51
CA TYR A 351 -0.10 6.70 -9.95
C TYR A 351 0.45 7.71 -8.94
N PHE A 352 1.77 7.75 -8.78
CA PHE A 352 2.40 8.76 -7.93
C PHE A 352 2.19 10.17 -8.51
N TYR A 353 1.46 11.01 -7.79
CA TYR A 353 1.38 12.44 -8.03
C TYR A 353 2.37 13.19 -7.15
N ASP A 354 3.25 13.95 -7.80
CA ASP A 354 4.25 14.78 -7.15
C ASP A 354 3.73 16.21 -7.05
N ILE A 355 3.25 16.58 -5.86
CA ILE A 355 2.61 17.88 -5.64
C ILE A 355 3.61 19.02 -5.86
N SER A 356 4.87 18.82 -5.50
CA SER A 356 5.91 19.84 -5.66
C SER A 356 6.26 20.13 -7.12
N ASP A 357 6.12 19.13 -8.00
CA ASP A 357 6.33 19.29 -9.44
C ASP A 357 5.00 19.45 -10.22
N ASP A 358 3.87 19.44 -9.52
CA ASP A 358 2.48 19.41 -10.03
C ASP A 358 2.29 18.46 -11.23
N LYS A 359 2.77 17.21 -11.09
CA LYS A 359 2.75 16.22 -12.17
C LYS A 359 2.58 14.78 -11.70
N THR A 360 2.00 13.97 -12.58
CA THR A 360 1.90 12.51 -12.42
C THR A 360 3.15 11.83 -12.98
N TYR A 361 3.70 10.88 -12.23
CA TYR A 361 4.75 9.98 -12.69
C TYR A 361 4.14 8.65 -13.14
N ASP A 362 4.73 8.01 -14.17
CA ASP A 362 4.43 6.62 -14.55
C ASP A 362 5.07 5.65 -13.55
N MET A 363 4.61 5.73 -12.30
CA MET A 363 4.98 4.84 -11.21
C MET A 363 3.74 4.56 -10.38
N LEU A 364 3.35 3.29 -10.31
CA LEU A 364 2.13 2.84 -9.68
C LEU A 364 2.37 2.49 -8.21
N ILE A 365 1.55 3.06 -7.33
CA ILE A 365 1.57 2.79 -5.90
C ILE A 365 0.49 1.77 -5.60
N TYR A 366 0.89 0.65 -4.98
CA TYR A 366 0.03 -0.42 -4.52
C TYR A 366 -0.11 -0.32 -2.99
N PRO A 367 -1.19 0.26 -2.47
CA PRO A 367 -1.43 0.30 -1.03
C PRO A 367 -1.71 -1.11 -0.50
N PHE A 368 -1.17 -1.42 0.67
CA PHE A 368 -1.47 -2.66 1.40
C PHE A 368 -2.17 -2.35 2.71
N GLN A 369 -2.99 -3.29 3.17
CA GLN A 369 -3.95 -3.01 4.25
C GLN A 369 -3.57 -3.69 5.56
N VAL A 370 -2.85 -4.81 5.49
CA VAL A 370 -2.49 -5.61 6.66
C VAL A 370 -1.01 -5.96 6.61
N ILE A 371 -0.32 -5.79 7.74
CA ILE A 371 1.04 -6.27 7.97
C ILE A 371 1.17 -6.89 9.36
N ASP A 372 1.90 -8.00 9.44
CA ASP A 372 2.10 -8.76 10.70
C ASP A 372 2.67 -7.91 11.85
N VAL A 373 3.64 -7.03 11.57
CA VAL A 373 4.26 -6.16 12.58
C VAL A 373 3.30 -5.10 13.12
N ALA A 374 2.32 -4.66 12.33
CA ALA A 374 1.30 -3.70 12.77
C ALA A 374 0.27 -4.37 13.68
N LEU A 375 -0.24 -5.54 13.28
CA LEU A 375 -1.14 -6.34 14.11
C LEU A 375 -0.53 -6.61 15.49
N LYS A 376 0.80 -6.79 15.55
CA LYS A 376 1.52 -6.96 16.81
C LYS A 376 1.73 -5.66 17.58
N HIS A 377 2.01 -4.55 16.91
CA HIS A 377 2.10 -3.22 17.54
C HIS A 377 0.78 -2.79 18.18
N MET A 378 -0.34 -3.26 17.64
CA MET A 378 -1.67 -3.08 18.20
C MET A 378 -1.96 -4.02 19.39
N ASP A 379 -0.95 -4.75 19.90
CA ASP A 379 -1.03 -5.69 21.01
C ASP A 379 -2.12 -6.76 20.86
N LEU A 380 -2.44 -7.16 19.62
CA LEU A 380 -3.46 -8.15 19.33
C LEU A 380 -2.95 -9.58 19.60
N THR A 381 -3.80 -10.40 20.20
CA THR A 381 -3.59 -11.85 20.20
C THR A 381 -3.77 -12.42 18.78
N PRO A 382 -3.22 -13.62 18.47
CA PRO A 382 -3.44 -14.27 17.18
C PRO A 382 -4.92 -14.37 16.78
N GLU A 383 -5.82 -14.67 17.72
CA GLU A 383 -7.26 -14.76 17.47
C GLU A 383 -7.86 -13.39 17.14
N MET A 384 -7.55 -12.35 17.92
CA MET A 384 -8.01 -10.99 17.66
C MET A 384 -7.48 -10.47 16.31
N ALA A 385 -6.24 -10.81 15.95
CA ALA A 385 -5.65 -10.47 14.67
C ALA A 385 -6.41 -11.10 13.50
N VAL A 386 -6.83 -12.38 13.61
CA VAL A 386 -7.64 -13.05 12.58
C VAL A 386 -8.99 -12.36 12.40
N ASN A 387 -9.67 -12.01 13.50
CA ASN A 387 -10.95 -11.28 13.42
C ASN A 387 -10.78 -9.92 12.72
N LYS A 388 -9.72 -9.18 13.07
CA LYS A 388 -9.41 -7.90 12.42
C LYS A 388 -9.06 -8.03 10.95
N ILE A 389 -8.37 -9.09 10.56
CA ILE A 389 -8.10 -9.41 9.15
C ILE A 389 -9.41 -9.67 8.40
N ASP A 390 -10.35 -10.43 8.98
CA ASP A 390 -11.62 -10.72 8.33
C ASP A 390 -12.48 -9.46 8.11
N GLU A 391 -12.50 -8.56 9.09
CA GLU A 391 -13.16 -7.24 8.97
C GLU A 391 -12.59 -6.43 7.79
N ILE A 392 -11.27 -6.35 7.66
CA ILE A 392 -10.61 -5.62 6.57
C ILE A 392 -10.92 -6.28 5.21
N ILE A 393 -10.83 -7.62 5.12
CA ILE A 393 -11.15 -8.35 3.88
C ILE A 393 -12.62 -8.12 3.49
N ALA A 394 -13.55 -8.12 4.44
CA ALA A 394 -14.96 -7.86 4.18
C ALA A 394 -15.19 -6.45 3.59
N LYS A 395 -14.50 -5.43 4.10
CA LYS A 395 -14.58 -4.06 3.57
C LYS A 395 -14.03 -3.94 2.15
N ILE A 396 -12.89 -4.59 1.85
CA ILE A 396 -12.31 -4.59 0.49
C ILE A 396 -13.24 -5.27 -0.51
N LYS A 397 -13.94 -6.32 -0.08
CA LYS A 397 -14.94 -7.00 -0.91
C LYS A 397 -16.18 -6.18 -1.20
N ALA A 398 -16.65 -5.40 -0.23
CA ALA A 398 -17.78 -4.51 -0.44
C ALA A 398 -17.55 -3.53 -1.60
N VAL A 399 -16.27 -3.23 -1.89
CA VAL A 399 -15.82 -2.38 -2.99
C VAL A 399 -15.14 -3.16 -4.14
N ASN A 400 -15.20 -4.50 -4.13
CA ASN A 400 -14.53 -5.40 -5.08
C ASN A 400 -13.07 -5.00 -5.39
N GLY A 401 -12.32 -4.66 -4.34
CA GLY A 401 -10.97 -4.13 -4.44
C GLY A 401 -9.86 -5.18 -4.43
N LEU A 402 -8.61 -4.69 -4.45
CA LEU A 402 -7.40 -5.49 -4.33
C LEU A 402 -6.96 -5.55 -2.87
N PHE A 403 -6.95 -6.76 -2.30
CA PHE A 403 -6.35 -7.00 -0.99
C PHE A 403 -4.86 -7.32 -1.13
N ILE A 404 -4.01 -6.57 -0.43
CA ILE A 404 -2.59 -6.85 -0.32
C ILE A 404 -2.23 -7.02 1.17
N ALA A 405 -1.62 -8.16 1.47
CA ALA A 405 -1.09 -8.48 2.79
C ALA A 405 0.43 -8.58 2.76
N ASP A 406 1.09 -7.97 3.75
CA ASP A 406 2.54 -7.99 3.93
C ASP A 406 2.93 -8.86 5.14
N TRP A 407 3.75 -9.88 4.89
CA TRP A 407 4.16 -10.85 5.90
C TRP A 407 5.65 -11.14 5.83
N HIS A 408 6.28 -11.36 6.97
CA HIS A 408 7.71 -11.64 7.01
C HIS A 408 7.99 -13.14 7.14
N ASN A 409 9.08 -13.62 6.55
CA ASN A 409 9.51 -15.01 6.78
C ASN A 409 9.78 -15.29 8.27
N GLU A 410 10.17 -14.25 9.03
CA GLU A 410 10.44 -14.30 10.46
C GLU A 410 9.18 -14.61 11.28
N SER A 411 8.05 -13.96 10.94
CA SER A 411 6.78 -14.11 11.69
C SER A 411 6.16 -15.49 11.49
N LEU A 412 6.45 -16.12 10.35
CA LEU A 412 6.05 -17.49 10.05
C LEU A 412 6.88 -18.54 10.79
N GLY A 413 7.92 -18.14 11.53
CA GLY A 413 8.85 -19.04 12.21
C GLY A 413 8.34 -19.66 13.50
N ASN A 414 7.24 -19.15 14.09
CA ASN A 414 6.79 -19.46 15.45
C ASN A 414 7.94 -19.38 16.47
N TYR A 415 8.73 -18.31 16.39
CA TYR A 415 9.93 -18.16 17.20
C TYR A 415 9.88 -16.86 18.01
N LYS A 416 10.19 -16.97 19.31
CA LYS A 416 10.12 -15.89 20.28
C LYS A 416 8.72 -15.25 20.30
N ASN A 417 8.65 -13.96 20.03
CA ASN A 417 7.42 -13.19 20.05
C ASN A 417 6.48 -13.52 18.88
N TRP A 418 6.89 -14.37 17.92
CA TRP A 418 6.07 -14.77 16.78
C TRP A 418 5.35 -16.11 16.96
N ASP A 419 5.32 -16.66 18.18
CA ASP A 419 4.58 -17.90 18.44
C ASP A 419 3.08 -17.74 18.11
N GLY A 420 2.51 -18.75 17.42
CA GLY A 420 1.13 -18.72 16.93
C GLY A 420 0.87 -17.89 15.66
N TRP A 421 1.80 -17.03 15.21
CA TRP A 421 1.56 -16.12 14.08
C TRP A 421 1.55 -16.80 12.71
N ARG A 422 2.14 -17.99 12.58
CA ARG A 422 1.94 -18.82 11.38
C ARG A 422 0.46 -19.18 11.17
N GLU A 423 -0.29 -19.40 12.25
CA GLU A 423 -1.71 -19.74 12.14
C GLU A 423 -2.54 -18.54 11.70
N VAL A 424 -2.19 -17.33 12.14
CA VAL A 424 -2.79 -16.09 11.64
C VAL A 424 -2.65 -16.00 10.12
N TYR A 425 -1.47 -16.31 9.58
CA TYR A 425 -1.25 -16.34 8.13
C TYR A 425 -2.08 -17.43 7.43
N ASN A 426 -2.18 -18.63 8.02
CA ASN A 426 -3.03 -19.70 7.48
C ASN A 426 -4.49 -19.24 7.34
N GLN A 427 -5.02 -18.61 8.39
CA GLN A 427 -6.39 -18.09 8.38
C GLN A 427 -6.55 -16.94 7.40
N LEU A 428 -5.59 -16.01 7.30
CA LEU A 428 -5.59 -14.95 6.28
C LEU A 428 -5.71 -15.53 4.87
N ILE A 429 -4.87 -16.50 4.51
CA ILE A 429 -4.92 -17.14 3.19
C ILE A 429 -6.27 -17.80 2.96
N LYS A 430 -6.81 -18.52 3.95
CA LYS A 430 -8.13 -19.16 3.85
C LYS A 430 -9.24 -18.13 3.65
N LEU A 431 -9.27 -17.08 4.47
CA LEU A 431 -10.25 -16.01 4.41
C LEU A 431 -10.17 -15.21 3.12
N ALA A 432 -8.98 -15.01 2.54
CA ALA A 432 -8.85 -14.35 1.25
C ALA A 432 -9.32 -15.26 0.10
N VAL A 433 -8.93 -16.55 0.10
CA VAL A 433 -9.19 -17.48 -1.01
C VAL A 433 -10.61 -18.03 -1.06
N GLN A 434 -11.22 -18.40 0.08
CA GLN A 434 -12.63 -18.88 0.13
C GLN A 434 -13.62 -17.91 -0.48
N LYS A 435 -13.19 -16.67 -0.55
CA LYS A 435 -13.94 -15.46 -0.74
C LYS A 435 -13.58 -14.83 -2.11
N MET A 436 -12.63 -15.41 -2.86
CA MET A 436 -12.41 -15.12 -4.30
C MET A 436 -13.33 -15.94 -5.21
N LYS A 437 -13.95 -17.00 -4.68
CA LYS A 437 -15.02 -17.77 -5.32
C LYS A 437 -16.36 -17.23 -4.85
#